data_AF-A0A7Z9N2Q9-F1
#
_entry.id   AF-A0A7Z9N2Q9-F1
#
_cell.length_a   1.000
_cell.length_b   1.000
_cell.length_c   1.000
_cell.angle_alpha   90.00
_cell.angle_beta   90.00
_cell.angle_gamma   90.00
#
_symmetry.space_group_name_H-M   'P 1'
#
loop_
_entity.id
_entity.type
_entity.pdbx_description
1 polymer ?
#
loop_
_entity_poly.entity_id
_entity_poly.type
_entity_poly.pdbx_seq_one_letter_code
_entity_poly.pdbx_strand_id
1 'polypeptide(L)' 'MKAQFLLSPDVTFLNHGSFGACPKPVFEKYQYWQKELERQPVQFMAEDVYTHLKTA' A
#
# COMPACT_ATOMS: atom_id res chain seq x y z
N MET A 1 -11.10 -15.33 2.08
CA MET A 1 -10.61 -14.11 1.41
C MET A 1 -11.01 -12.81 2.11
N LYS A 2 -12.26 -12.60 2.60
CA LYS A 2 -12.69 -11.35 3.29
C LYS A 2 -11.72 -10.85 4.38
N ALA A 3 -11.18 -11.77 5.20
CA ALA A 3 -10.26 -11.42 6.29
C ALA A 3 -8.92 -10.78 5.85
N GLN A 4 -8.55 -10.91 4.58
CA GLN A 4 -7.35 -10.28 4.02
C GLN A 4 -7.55 -8.80 3.72
N PHE A 5 -8.76 -8.25 3.82
CA PHE A 5 -9.05 -6.84 3.53
C PHE A 5 -9.42 -6.09 4.81
N LEU A 6 -9.30 -4.76 4.79
CA LEU A 6 -9.72 -3.87 5.88
C LEU A 6 -11.20 -3.44 5.75
N LEU A 7 -12.03 -4.26 5.10
CA LEU A 7 -13.46 -3.99 4.97
C LEU A 7 -14.14 -4.06 6.34
N SER A 8 -15.11 -3.17 6.57
CA SER A 8 -15.95 -3.22 7.77
C SER A 8 -16.64 -4.59 7.88
N PRO A 9 -16.63 -5.24 9.07
CA PRO A 9 -17.30 -6.51 9.26
C PRO A 9 -18.82 -6.40 9.06
N ASP A 10 -19.40 -5.24 9.39
CA ASP A 10 -20.84 -4.97 9.39
C ASP A 10 -21.42 -4.62 8.01
N VAL A 11 -20.56 -4.50 6.99
CA VAL A 11 -20.95 -4.15 5.62
C VAL A 11 -20.76 -5.33 4.68
N THR A 12 -21.81 -5.66 3.92
CA THR A 12 -21.72 -6.60 2.80
C THR A 12 -21.21 -5.87 1.56
N PHE A 13 -19.91 -6.02 1.29
CA PHE A 13 -19.25 -5.35 0.18
C PHE A 13 -19.46 -6.11 -1.14
N LEU A 14 -20.43 -5.66 -1.95
CA LEU A 14 -20.86 -6.35 -3.17
C LEU A 14 -20.15 -5.87 -4.45
N ASN A 15 -19.61 -4.64 -4.45
CA ASN A 15 -19.03 -4.04 -5.66
C ASN A 15 -17.54 -3.73 -5.47
N HIS A 16 -16.68 -4.69 -5.82
CA HIS A 16 -15.24 -4.46 -5.89
C HIS A 16 -14.81 -3.69 -7.16
N GLY A 17 -15.61 -3.73 -8.23
CA GLY A 17 -15.25 -3.19 -9.54
C GLY A 17 -15.29 -1.66 -9.65
N SER A 18 -15.81 -0.96 -8.64
CA SER A 18 -15.79 0.51 -8.59
C SER A 18 -14.47 1.00 -7.98
N PHE A 19 -14.41 1.16 -6.66
CA PHE A 19 -13.20 1.64 -5.97
C PHE A 19 -12.35 0.52 -5.36
N GLY A 20 -12.89 -0.68 -5.26
CA GLY A 20 -12.21 -1.84 -4.67
C GLY A 20 -11.83 -1.66 -3.20
N ALA A 21 -10.98 -2.57 -2.73
CA ALA A 21 -10.31 -2.49 -1.45
C ALA A 21 -8.97 -3.22 -1.56
N CYS A 22 -7.91 -2.64 -1.01
CA CYS A 22 -6.59 -3.24 -1.05
C CYS A 22 -6.46 -4.37 -0.01
N PRO A 23 -5.84 -5.53 -0.32
CA PRO A 23 -5.49 -6.52 0.69
C PRO A 23 -4.50 -5.93 1.72
N LYS A 24 -4.62 -6.34 2.98
CA LYS A 24 -3.77 -5.94 4.11
C LYS A 24 -2.26 -6.01 3.79
N PRO A 25 -1.71 -7.07 3.17
CA PRO A 25 -0.28 -7.12 2.88
C PRO A 25 0.18 -6.02 1.90
N VAL A 26 -0.67 -5.66 0.94
CA VAL A 26 -0.37 -4.59 -0.02
C VAL A 26 -0.51 -3.22 0.65
N PHE A 27 -1.53 -3.05 1.51
CA PHE A 27 -1.72 -1.83 2.29
C PHE A 27 -0.60 -1.57 3.30
N GLU A 28 -0.06 -2.62 3.92
CA GLU A 28 1.11 -2.55 4.81
C GLU A 28 2.35 -2.04 4.06
N LYS A 29 2.60 -2.56 2.84
CA LYS A 29 3.69 -2.07 1.98
C LYS A 29 3.47 -0.63 1.53
N TYR A 30 2.24 -0.25 1.21
CA TYR A 30 1.90 1.13 0.89
C TYR A 30 2.28 2.09 2.04
N GLN A 31 1.86 1.81 3.28
CA GLN A 31 2.22 2.64 4.43
C GLN A 31 3.72 2.61 4.76
N TYR A 32 4.37 1.47 4.56
CA TYR A 32 5.83 1.35 4.73
C TYR A 32 6.55 2.36 3.83
N TRP A 33 6.25 2.38 2.54
CA TRP A 33 6.92 3.27 1.60
C TRP A 33 6.60 4.75 1.84
N GLN A 34 5.39 5.07 2.30
CA GLN A 34 5.10 6.43 2.76
C GLN A 34 6.05 6.85 3.89
N LYS A 35 6.24 5.99 4.90
CA LYS A 35 7.15 6.29 6.01
C LYS A 35 8.61 6.39 5.57
N GLU A 36 9.08 5.52 4.68
CA GLU A 36 10.45 5.62 4.16
C GLU A 36 10.68 6.92 3.38
N LEU A 37 9.72 7.33 2.55
CA LEU A 37 9.78 8.59 1.82
C LEU A 37 9.81 9.80 2.78
N GLU A 38 8.91 9.84 3.77
CA GLU A 38 8.78 10.98 4.70
C GLU A 38 10.01 11.18 5.60
N ARG A 39 10.80 10.13 5.85
CA ARG A 39 12.03 10.24 6.68
C ARG A 39 13.09 11.12 6.05
N GLN A 40 13.27 11.04 4.73
CA GLN A 40 14.30 11.78 4.01
C GLN A 40 13.93 11.95 2.52
N PRO A 41 12.93 12.78 2.20
CA PRO A 41 12.28 12.78 0.89
C PRO A 41 13.21 13.11 -0.28
N VAL A 42 14.18 14.01 -0.06
CA VAL A 42 15.15 14.38 -1.11
C VAL A 42 16.06 13.20 -1.46
N GLN A 43 16.64 12.54 -0.46
CA GLN A 43 17.50 11.37 -0.69
C GLN A 43 16.70 10.21 -1.29
N PHE A 44 15.51 9.94 -0.73
CA PHE A 44 14.68 8.84 -1.19
C PHE A 44 14.34 8.98 -2.69
N MET A 45 13.92 10.18 -3.11
CA MET A 45 13.54 10.43 -4.49
C MET A 45 14.73 10.60 -5.45
N ALA A 46 15.86 11.13 -4.99
CA ALA A 46 17.04 11.33 -5.82
C ALA A 46 17.85 10.04 -6.03
N GLU A 47 17.86 9.14 -5.05
CA GLU A 47 18.79 8.00 -5.02
C GLU A 47 18.07 6.67 -4.70
N ASP A 48 17.43 6.56 -3.54
CA ASP A 48 16.98 5.26 -3.00
C ASP A 48 15.89 4.59 -3.85
N VAL A 49 14.99 5.39 -4.43
CA VAL A 49 13.87 4.91 -5.25
C VAL A 49 14.34 4.02 -6.41
N TYR A 50 15.47 4.34 -7.04
CA TYR A 50 15.98 3.56 -8.18
C TYR A 50 16.52 2.19 -7.77
N THR A 51 17.07 2.07 -6.56
CA THR A 51 17.47 0.78 -5.99
C THR A 51 16.24 -0.08 -5.71
N HIS A 52 15.20 0.50 -5.13
CA HIS A 52 13.97 -0.22 -4.80
C HIS A 52 13.20 -0.65 -6.06
N LEU A 53 13.18 0.15 -7.13
CA LEU A 53 12.52 -0.23 -8.38
C LEU A 53 13.22 -1.37 -9.13
N LYS A 54 14.55 -1.51 -9.00
CA LYS A 54 15.30 -2.60 -9.64
C LYS A 54 15.05 -3.97 -9.01
N THR A 55 14.57 -3.99 -7.78
CA THR A 55 14.39 -5.20 -6.97
C THR A 55 12.91 -5.57 -6.75
N ALA A 56 12.00 -4.79 -7.35
CA ALA A 56 10.55 -4.96 -7.27
C ALA A 56 10.00 -5.96 -8.31
#